data_AF-A0A3A4VMA0-F1
#
_entry.id   AF-A0A3A4VMA0-F1
#
_cell.length_a   1.000
_cell.length_b   1.000
_cell.length_c   1.000
_cell.angle_alpha   90.00
_cell.angle_beta   90.00
_cell.angle_gamma   90.00
#
_symmetry.space_group_name_H-M   'P 1'
#
loop_
_entity.id
_entity.type
_entity.pdbx_description
1 polymer ?
#
loop_
_entity_poly.entity_id
_entity_poly.type
_entity_poly.pdbx_seq_one_letter_code
_entity_poly.pdbx_strand_id
1 'polypeptide(L)'
;MEGLETESRQDSSKKLVDFLRRTGAPDFFQNVLAGSEKVPDFEQFKDFLTRINGIARQIPIKNRAVDGTDVEIRGFVDTVNVSRQEDKEPLLKYAYESASKINRDEIKYMLPAVVNAVHLFADGNGRTSRALHLLLREFPSEQERLQKIRTALGEDGRYDSYDVNPGKIRHEIEQIIMRRHGWTFDENDEPVRLGAIESGAATAESTRLDSNDPIQKMAKNFFRLYQEDVRYALTAIYEAIGNEGVQRISASYGGTNRISPLKMTTGDTALSEEEWQSIIDSFYLLKVEHVETLVNLFVEPDKYRTPDNTQTIKDLFIQEVEAKGL
;
A
#
# COMPACT_ATOMS: atom_id res chain seq x y z
N MET A 1 -26.32 -17.82 -1.61
CA MET A 1 -25.01 -17.42 -2.18
C MET A 1 -23.88 -17.55 -1.15
N GLU A 2 -24.11 -17.21 0.13
CA GLU A 2 -23.11 -17.37 1.21
C GLU A 2 -22.58 -18.82 1.40
N GLY A 3 -23.43 -19.84 1.31
CA GLY A 3 -23.00 -21.24 1.51
C GLY A 3 -22.01 -21.78 0.45
N LEU A 4 -22.08 -21.29 -0.80
CA LEU A 4 -21.17 -21.71 -1.88
C LEU A 4 -19.80 -21.03 -1.77
N GLU A 5 -19.74 -19.78 -1.29
CA GLU A 5 -18.46 -19.14 -0.99
C GLU A 5 -17.76 -19.78 0.21
N THR A 6 -18.53 -20.23 1.21
CA THR A 6 -18.02 -20.84 2.45
C THR A 6 -17.32 -22.18 2.18
N GLU A 7 -17.97 -23.10 1.45
CA GLU A 7 -17.36 -24.38 1.06
C GLU A 7 -16.12 -24.19 0.17
N SER A 8 -16.19 -23.23 -0.74
CA SER A 8 -15.12 -22.87 -1.67
C SER A 8 -13.87 -22.33 -0.94
N ARG A 9 -14.05 -21.51 0.11
CA ARG A 9 -12.94 -20.99 0.94
C ARG A 9 -12.30 -22.07 1.81
N GLN A 10 -13.09 -22.95 2.43
CA GLN A 10 -12.54 -24.06 3.21
C GLN A 10 -11.70 -25.03 2.36
N ASP A 11 -12.16 -25.35 1.14
CA ASP A 11 -11.41 -26.21 0.21
C ASP A 11 -10.10 -25.54 -0.28
N SER A 12 -10.10 -24.21 -0.43
CA SER A 12 -8.89 -23.42 -0.75
C SER A 12 -7.82 -23.51 0.33
N SER A 13 -8.22 -23.38 1.60
CA SER A 13 -7.29 -23.46 2.74
C SER A 13 -6.59 -24.82 2.81
N LYS A 14 -7.32 -25.91 2.55
CA LYS A 14 -6.78 -27.28 2.50
C LYS A 14 -5.82 -27.47 1.32
N LYS A 15 -6.20 -27.00 0.13
CA LYS A 15 -5.33 -27.03 -1.07
C LYS A 15 -4.04 -26.27 -0.87
N LEU A 16 -4.06 -25.13 -0.17
CA LEU A 16 -2.84 -24.40 0.13
C LEU A 16 -1.96 -25.16 1.12
N VAL A 17 -2.51 -25.68 2.21
CA VAL A 17 -1.74 -26.50 3.17
C VAL A 17 -1.07 -27.69 2.49
N ASP A 18 -1.80 -28.39 1.62
CA ASP A 18 -1.24 -29.50 0.83
C ASP A 18 -0.16 -29.02 -0.15
N PHE A 19 -0.34 -27.88 -0.79
CA PHE A 19 0.67 -27.27 -1.66
C PHE A 19 1.93 -26.87 -0.89
N LEU A 20 1.79 -26.18 0.25
CA LEU A 20 2.91 -25.71 1.07
C LEU A 20 3.75 -26.90 1.56
N ARG A 21 3.09 -27.97 2.00
CA ARG A 21 3.75 -29.22 2.38
C ARG A 21 4.46 -29.88 1.20
N ARG A 22 3.80 -30.00 0.05
CA ARG A 22 4.39 -30.65 -1.16
C ARG A 22 5.56 -29.88 -1.75
N THR A 23 5.58 -28.56 -1.60
CA THR A 23 6.63 -27.70 -2.15
C THR A 23 7.79 -27.48 -1.20
N GLY A 24 7.72 -28.01 0.03
CA GLY A 24 8.70 -27.72 1.08
C GLY A 24 8.73 -26.23 1.41
N ALA A 25 7.62 -25.50 1.20
CA ALA A 25 7.55 -24.07 1.43
C ALA A 25 7.92 -23.66 2.87
N PRO A 26 7.50 -24.40 3.92
CA PRO A 26 7.99 -24.16 5.26
C PRO A 26 9.52 -24.14 5.35
N ASP A 27 10.18 -25.17 4.81
CA ASP A 27 11.65 -25.26 4.81
C ASP A 27 12.28 -24.18 3.94
N PHE A 28 11.66 -23.86 2.79
CA PHE A 28 12.08 -22.80 1.88
C PHE A 28 12.11 -21.42 2.56
N PHE A 29 11.06 -21.03 3.28
CA PHE A 29 11.02 -19.73 3.98
C PHE A 29 11.84 -19.74 5.27
N GLN A 30 11.94 -20.87 5.96
CA GLN A 30 12.87 -20.99 7.07
C GLN A 30 14.33 -20.90 6.60
N ASN A 31 14.66 -21.35 5.38
CA ASN A 31 15.96 -21.18 4.75
C ASN A 31 16.25 -19.72 4.33
N VAL A 32 15.24 -18.98 3.84
CA VAL A 32 15.35 -17.52 3.61
C VAL A 32 15.77 -16.82 4.89
N LEU A 33 15.16 -17.20 6.01
CA LEU A 33 15.57 -16.71 7.32
C LEU A 33 16.97 -17.25 7.65
N ALA A 34 17.27 -18.55 7.42
CA ALA A 34 18.47 -19.26 7.87
C ALA A 34 19.82 -18.70 7.41
N GLY A 35 19.85 -17.90 6.33
CA GLY A 35 21.10 -17.55 5.66
C GLY A 35 21.82 -18.79 5.12
N SER A 36 21.09 -19.86 4.82
CA SER A 36 21.66 -21.08 4.23
C SER A 36 22.07 -20.81 2.78
N GLU A 37 22.95 -21.64 2.20
CA GLU A 37 23.50 -21.48 0.84
C GLU A 37 22.45 -21.43 -0.30
N LYS A 38 21.17 -21.61 0.02
CA LYS A 38 20.05 -21.62 -0.94
C LYS A 38 18.96 -20.62 -0.55
N VAL A 39 19.34 -19.36 -0.32
CA VAL A 39 18.37 -18.26 -0.32
C VAL A 39 17.77 -18.18 -1.73
N PRO A 40 16.43 -18.20 -1.88
CA PRO A 40 15.82 -18.07 -3.19
C PRO A 40 16.21 -16.77 -3.89
N ASP A 41 16.15 -16.74 -5.21
CA ASP A 41 16.24 -15.47 -5.92
C ASP A 41 14.87 -14.75 -5.91
N PHE A 42 14.87 -13.51 -6.42
CA PHE A 42 13.66 -12.70 -6.50
C PHE A 42 12.56 -13.34 -7.36
N GLU A 43 12.92 -14.01 -8.45
CA GLU A 43 11.94 -14.65 -9.35
C GLU A 43 11.27 -15.84 -8.67
N GLN A 44 12.03 -16.64 -7.91
CA GLN A 44 11.52 -17.72 -7.09
C GLN A 44 10.59 -17.21 -5.99
N PHE A 45 10.94 -16.10 -5.34
CA PHE A 45 10.07 -15.44 -4.36
C PHE A 45 8.77 -14.96 -5.00
N LYS A 46 8.83 -14.28 -6.16
CA LYS A 46 7.67 -13.77 -6.90
C LYS A 46 6.75 -14.89 -7.40
N ASP A 47 7.31 -15.96 -7.96
CA ASP A 47 6.54 -17.16 -8.36
C ASP A 47 5.84 -17.77 -7.14
N PHE A 48 6.52 -17.84 -6.00
CA PHE A 48 5.91 -18.37 -4.79
C PHE A 48 4.71 -17.53 -4.32
N LEU A 49 4.82 -16.19 -4.30
CA LEU A 49 3.69 -15.31 -3.97
C LEU A 49 2.52 -15.51 -4.92
N THR A 50 2.81 -15.63 -6.22
CA THR A 50 1.81 -15.88 -7.27
C THR A 50 1.08 -17.21 -7.05
N ARG A 51 1.80 -18.24 -6.60
CA ARG A 51 1.21 -19.54 -6.26
C ARG A 51 0.35 -19.49 -5.01
N ILE A 52 0.79 -18.81 -3.94
CA ILE A 52 -0.05 -18.62 -2.75
C ILE A 52 -1.34 -17.91 -3.12
N ASN A 53 -1.23 -16.76 -3.80
CA ASN A 53 -2.38 -15.94 -4.16
C ASN A 53 -3.34 -16.71 -5.07
N GLY A 54 -2.81 -17.38 -6.08
CA GLY A 54 -3.61 -18.19 -7.00
C GLY A 54 -4.33 -19.34 -6.31
N ILE A 55 -3.78 -19.95 -5.27
CA ILE A 55 -4.50 -20.96 -4.48
C ILE A 55 -5.57 -20.30 -3.60
N ALA A 56 -5.24 -19.20 -2.93
CA ALA A 56 -6.17 -18.46 -2.08
C ALA A 56 -7.40 -17.93 -2.86
N ARG A 57 -7.24 -17.66 -4.16
CA ARG A 57 -8.30 -17.23 -5.09
C ARG A 57 -8.86 -18.36 -5.96
N GLN A 58 -8.40 -19.60 -5.78
CA GLN A 58 -8.78 -20.77 -6.58
C GLN A 58 -8.56 -20.61 -8.10
N ILE A 59 -7.54 -19.84 -8.47
CA ILE A 59 -7.14 -19.65 -9.86
C ILE A 59 -6.42 -20.93 -10.36
N PRO A 60 -6.82 -21.49 -11.51
CA PRO A 60 -6.13 -22.61 -12.13
C PRO A 60 -4.65 -22.30 -12.34
N ILE A 61 -3.76 -23.28 -12.13
CA ILE A 61 -2.29 -23.08 -12.16
C ILE A 61 -1.83 -22.31 -13.40
N LYS A 62 -2.34 -22.67 -14.58
CA LYS A 62 -2.00 -22.06 -15.88
C LYS A 62 -2.42 -20.58 -16.04
N ASN A 63 -3.28 -20.07 -15.17
CA ASN A 63 -3.82 -18.72 -15.22
C ASN A 63 -3.30 -17.83 -14.07
N ARG A 64 -2.40 -18.33 -13.23
CA ARG A 64 -1.87 -17.56 -12.10
C ARG A 64 -0.82 -16.58 -12.61
N ALA A 65 -0.99 -15.31 -12.28
CA ALA A 65 -0.07 -14.24 -12.64
C ALA A 65 -0.20 -13.09 -11.63
N VAL A 66 0.75 -12.16 -11.69
CA VAL A 66 0.60 -10.81 -11.13
C VAL A 66 -0.43 -10.10 -12.01
N ASP A 67 -1.61 -9.81 -11.44
CA ASP A 67 -2.78 -9.29 -12.15
C ASP A 67 -3.38 -8.04 -11.51
N GLY A 68 -2.64 -7.38 -10.61
CA GLY A 68 -3.09 -6.21 -9.86
C GLY A 68 -3.14 -4.89 -10.64
N THR A 69 -3.48 -4.89 -11.92
CA THR A 69 -3.65 -3.64 -12.69
C THR A 69 -4.89 -2.88 -12.18
N ASP A 70 -4.77 -1.55 -11.98
CA ASP A 70 -5.86 -0.65 -11.58
C ASP A 70 -6.59 -1.02 -10.27
N VAL A 71 -5.88 -1.60 -9.29
CA VAL A 71 -6.49 -2.02 -8.03
C VAL A 71 -6.57 -0.87 -7.02
N GLU A 72 -7.77 -0.59 -6.55
CA GLU A 72 -8.04 0.23 -5.37
C GLU A 72 -8.19 -0.67 -4.13
N ILE A 73 -7.56 -0.32 -3.00
CA ILE A 73 -7.79 -1.00 -1.73
C ILE A 73 -9.09 -0.46 -1.13
N ARG A 74 -10.19 -1.22 -1.18
CA ARG A 74 -11.43 -0.85 -0.48
C ARG A 74 -11.42 -1.41 0.94
N GLY A 75 -11.14 -0.55 1.91
CA GLY A 75 -11.33 -0.81 3.33
C GLY A 75 -12.79 -0.62 3.76
N PHE A 76 -13.07 -0.92 5.03
CA PHE A 76 -14.40 -0.70 5.65
C PHE A 76 -14.68 0.79 5.90
N VAL A 77 -13.64 1.64 5.84
CA VAL A 77 -13.69 3.08 6.12
C VAL A 77 -13.00 3.89 5.02
N ASP A 78 -11.89 3.39 4.43
CA ASP A 78 -11.11 4.13 3.42
C ASP A 78 -10.87 3.32 2.14
N THR A 79 -10.92 3.99 0.99
CA THR A 79 -10.34 3.50 -0.26
C THR A 79 -8.93 4.06 -0.41
N VAL A 80 -7.93 3.23 -0.74
CA VAL A 80 -6.53 3.65 -0.89
C VAL A 80 -6.01 3.27 -2.27
N ASN A 81 -5.52 4.25 -3.02
CA ASN A 81 -4.80 4.03 -4.26
C ASN A 81 -3.43 3.39 -3.99
N VAL A 82 -2.98 2.53 -4.89
CA VAL A 82 -1.66 1.87 -4.83
C VAL A 82 -0.77 2.34 -5.97
N SER A 83 0.50 1.97 -5.96
CA SER A 83 1.45 2.32 -7.03
C SER A 83 1.00 1.77 -8.40
N ARG A 84 1.48 2.40 -9.50
CA ARG A 84 1.14 1.94 -10.86
C ARG A 84 1.68 0.54 -11.10
N GLN A 85 1.11 -0.16 -12.08
CA GLN A 85 1.46 -1.55 -12.37
C GLN A 85 2.96 -1.71 -12.67
N GLU A 86 3.55 -0.76 -13.41
CA GLU A 86 4.98 -0.72 -13.74
C GLU A 86 5.90 -0.57 -12.52
N ASP A 87 5.41 0.02 -11.42
CA ASP A 87 6.21 0.26 -10.21
C ASP A 87 6.18 -0.93 -9.24
N LYS A 88 5.18 -1.82 -9.36
CA LYS A 88 4.93 -2.87 -8.36
C LYS A 88 6.06 -3.88 -8.24
N GLU A 89 6.53 -4.40 -9.37
CA GLU A 89 7.61 -5.38 -9.38
C GLU A 89 8.94 -4.78 -8.90
N PRO A 90 9.38 -3.59 -9.38
CA PRO A 90 10.53 -2.89 -8.83
C PRO A 90 10.46 -2.67 -7.31
N LEU A 91 9.30 -2.24 -6.78
CA LEU A 91 9.11 -2.03 -5.34
C LEU A 91 9.21 -3.35 -4.54
N LEU A 92 8.59 -4.42 -5.05
CA LEU A 92 8.71 -5.73 -4.41
C LEU A 92 10.15 -6.22 -4.41
N LYS A 93 10.87 -6.03 -5.53
CA LYS A 93 12.28 -6.40 -5.66
C LYS A 93 13.15 -5.60 -4.69
N TYR A 94 12.92 -4.31 -4.57
CA TYR A 94 13.61 -3.45 -3.61
C TYR A 94 13.42 -3.93 -2.17
N ALA A 95 12.20 -4.30 -1.79
CA ALA A 95 11.94 -4.87 -0.46
C ALA A 95 12.61 -6.22 -0.25
N TYR A 96 12.58 -7.09 -1.27
CA TYR A 96 13.23 -8.39 -1.24
C TYR A 96 14.74 -8.27 -1.02
N GLU A 97 15.41 -7.43 -1.79
CA GLU A 97 16.85 -7.20 -1.68
C GLU A 97 17.21 -6.52 -0.36
N SER A 98 16.35 -5.61 0.14
CA SER A 98 16.54 -4.92 1.41
C SER A 98 16.37 -5.83 2.63
N ALA A 99 15.69 -6.97 2.51
CA ALA A 99 15.55 -7.94 3.60
C ALA A 99 16.90 -8.47 4.11
N SER A 100 17.95 -8.46 3.26
CA SER A 100 19.32 -8.83 3.65
C SER A 100 19.99 -7.84 4.61
N LYS A 101 19.43 -6.64 4.77
CA LYS A 101 20.00 -5.53 5.55
C LYS A 101 19.35 -5.36 6.93
N ILE A 102 18.30 -6.12 7.24
CA ILE A 102 17.53 -5.98 8.47
C ILE A 102 17.76 -7.17 9.40
N ASN A 103 17.28 -7.08 10.65
CA ASN A 103 17.29 -8.26 11.50
C ASN A 103 16.39 -9.33 10.87
N ARG A 104 16.94 -10.53 10.75
CA ARG A 104 16.27 -11.69 10.18
C ARG A 104 14.87 -11.90 10.77
N ASP A 105 14.71 -11.76 12.08
CA ASP A 105 13.42 -11.99 12.73
C ASP A 105 12.37 -10.91 12.35
N GLU A 106 12.80 -9.77 11.80
CA GLU A 106 11.94 -8.68 11.35
C GLU A 106 11.40 -8.87 9.92
N ILE A 107 12.01 -9.77 9.14
CA ILE A 107 11.59 -10.08 7.76
C ILE A 107 10.12 -10.53 7.71
N LYS A 108 9.68 -11.26 8.75
CA LYS A 108 8.28 -11.71 8.90
C LYS A 108 7.28 -10.57 9.03
N TYR A 109 7.70 -9.34 9.34
CA TYR A 109 6.84 -8.16 9.36
C TYR A 109 6.96 -7.36 8.08
N MET A 110 8.19 -7.06 7.64
CA MET A 110 8.45 -6.17 6.50
C MET A 110 7.93 -6.74 5.18
N LEU A 111 8.34 -7.96 4.78
CA LEU A 111 7.97 -8.50 3.46
C LEU A 111 6.44 -8.69 3.32
N PRO A 112 5.73 -9.26 4.29
CA PRO A 112 4.26 -9.30 4.25
C PRO A 112 3.61 -7.92 4.16
N ALA A 113 4.08 -6.94 4.92
CA ALA A 113 3.53 -5.59 4.89
C ALA A 113 3.68 -4.96 3.50
N VAL A 114 4.86 -5.10 2.88
CA VAL A 114 5.13 -4.61 1.52
C VAL A 114 4.26 -5.32 0.48
N VAL A 115 4.11 -6.65 0.56
CA VAL A 115 3.21 -7.39 -0.35
C VAL A 115 1.79 -6.82 -0.30
N ASN A 116 1.32 -6.44 0.90
CA ASN A 116 0.00 -5.83 1.06
C ASN A 116 -0.05 -4.37 0.56
N ALA A 117 1.02 -3.60 0.75
CA ALA A 117 1.15 -2.20 0.30
C ALA A 117 1.21 -2.07 -1.22
N VAL A 118 2.03 -2.89 -1.87
CA VAL A 118 2.25 -2.89 -3.33
C VAL A 118 1.01 -3.39 -4.07
N HIS A 119 0.29 -4.35 -3.45
CA HIS A 119 -0.96 -4.86 -4.00
C HIS A 119 -0.78 -5.49 -5.39
N LEU A 120 0.13 -6.46 -5.48
CA LEU A 120 0.54 -7.16 -6.72
C LEU A 120 -0.61 -7.86 -7.45
N PHE A 121 -1.64 -8.28 -6.72
CA PHE A 121 -2.74 -9.08 -7.25
C PHE A 121 -4.05 -8.28 -7.29
N ALA A 122 -4.97 -8.65 -8.18
CA ALA A 122 -6.29 -8.02 -8.27
C ALA A 122 -7.14 -8.22 -7.00
N ASP A 123 -6.89 -9.31 -6.27
CA ASP A 123 -7.51 -9.63 -4.99
C ASP A 123 -6.55 -10.50 -4.17
N GLY A 124 -6.81 -10.64 -2.87
CA GLY A 124 -6.15 -11.62 -2.02
C GLY A 124 -4.79 -11.18 -1.48
N ASN A 125 -4.35 -9.93 -1.67
CA ASN A 125 -3.08 -9.43 -1.14
C ASN A 125 -2.99 -9.56 0.38
N GLY A 126 -4.04 -9.20 1.11
CA GLY A 126 -4.08 -9.38 2.56
C GLY A 126 -3.99 -10.86 2.98
N ARG A 127 -4.61 -11.79 2.24
CA ARG A 127 -4.52 -13.24 2.48
C ARG A 127 -3.10 -13.75 2.19
N THR A 128 -2.51 -13.36 1.07
CA THR A 128 -1.13 -13.70 0.70
C THR A 128 -0.15 -13.18 1.75
N SER A 129 -0.32 -11.93 2.19
CA SER A 129 0.49 -11.29 3.21
C SER A 129 0.45 -12.05 4.54
N ARG A 130 -0.74 -12.37 5.06
CA ARG A 130 -0.87 -13.17 6.30
C ARG A 130 -0.26 -14.56 6.18
N ALA A 131 -0.47 -15.24 5.05
CA ALA A 131 0.14 -16.55 4.82
C ALA A 131 1.67 -16.45 4.80
N LEU A 132 2.23 -15.43 4.16
CA LEU A 132 3.68 -15.18 4.14
C LEU A 132 4.22 -14.90 5.55
N HIS A 133 3.54 -14.07 6.34
CA HIS A 133 3.92 -13.80 7.73
C HIS A 133 4.03 -15.10 8.54
N LEU A 134 3.02 -15.96 8.45
CA LEU A 134 2.99 -17.23 9.17
C LEU A 134 4.02 -18.26 8.65
N LEU A 135 4.38 -18.21 7.37
CA LEU A 135 5.47 -19.04 6.84
C LEU A 135 6.83 -18.59 7.35
N LEU A 136 7.00 -17.28 7.55
CA LEU A 136 8.22 -16.67 8.09
C LEU A 136 8.28 -16.68 9.63
N ARG A 137 7.21 -17.06 10.33
CA ARG A 137 7.20 -17.14 11.79
C ARG A 137 7.66 -18.51 12.28
N GLU A 138 8.34 -18.52 13.42
CA GLU A 138 8.69 -19.74 14.13
C GLU A 138 7.47 -20.34 14.83
N PHE A 139 7.35 -21.67 14.80
CA PHE A 139 6.31 -22.42 15.47
C PHE A 139 6.90 -23.66 16.14
N PRO A 140 6.34 -24.12 17.27
CA PRO A 140 6.74 -25.36 17.93
C PRO A 140 6.65 -26.61 17.04
N SER A 141 5.74 -26.61 16.05
CA SER A 141 5.58 -27.72 15.11
C SER A 141 5.07 -27.27 13.73
N GLU A 142 5.33 -28.09 12.71
CA GLU A 142 4.78 -27.89 11.37
C GLU A 142 3.24 -27.95 11.38
N GLN A 143 2.65 -28.85 12.17
CA GLN A 143 1.21 -28.98 12.32
C GLN A 143 0.57 -27.68 12.83
N GLU A 144 1.17 -27.04 13.83
CA GLU A 144 0.68 -25.78 14.38
C GLU A 144 0.77 -24.64 13.36
N ARG A 145 1.90 -24.54 12.65
CA ARG A 145 2.07 -23.57 11.56
C ARG A 145 0.99 -23.72 10.50
N LEU A 146 0.79 -24.94 10.00
CA LEU A 146 -0.21 -25.23 8.96
C LEU A 146 -1.63 -24.94 9.45
N GLN A 147 -1.92 -25.20 10.73
CA GLN A 147 -3.21 -24.87 11.32
C GLN A 147 -3.44 -23.35 11.39
N LYS A 148 -2.46 -22.56 11.82
CA LYS A 148 -2.55 -21.09 11.84
C LYS A 148 -2.68 -20.52 10.42
N ILE A 149 -1.95 -21.05 9.43
CA ILE A 149 -2.09 -20.66 8.03
C ILE A 149 -3.50 -20.95 7.52
N ARG A 150 -4.05 -22.13 7.86
CA ARG A 150 -5.42 -22.50 7.50
C ARG A 150 -6.44 -21.51 8.07
N THR A 151 -6.29 -21.13 9.34
CA THR A 151 -7.15 -20.11 9.98
C THR A 151 -7.03 -18.76 9.29
N ALA A 152 -5.82 -18.27 9.04
CA ALA A 152 -5.56 -16.95 8.43
C ALA A 152 -6.14 -16.77 7.01
N LEU A 153 -6.38 -17.88 6.33
CA LEU A 153 -6.94 -17.97 4.98
C LEU A 153 -8.40 -18.39 4.96
N GLY A 154 -8.95 -18.77 6.11
CA GLY A 154 -10.37 -19.00 6.30
C GLY A 154 -11.17 -17.70 6.18
N GLU A 155 -12.49 -17.84 6.29
CA GLU A 155 -13.45 -16.74 6.19
C GLU A 155 -13.15 -15.60 7.19
N ASP A 156 -12.95 -15.97 8.45
CA ASP A 156 -12.64 -15.03 9.53
C ASP A 156 -11.15 -14.81 9.72
N GLY A 157 -10.31 -15.22 8.77
CA GLY A 157 -8.85 -15.15 8.89
C GLY A 157 -8.28 -13.73 9.03
N ARG A 158 -9.08 -12.68 8.76
CA ARG A 158 -8.71 -11.29 9.09
C ARG A 158 -8.88 -10.97 10.58
N TYR A 159 -9.83 -11.62 11.23
CA TYR A 159 -10.17 -11.42 12.65
C TYR A 159 -9.44 -12.42 13.56
N ASP A 160 -9.24 -13.64 13.07
CA ASP A 160 -8.68 -14.77 13.85
C ASP A 160 -7.17 -14.99 13.64
N SER A 161 -6.48 -14.02 13.03
CA SER A 161 -5.04 -14.10 12.74
C SER A 161 -4.39 -12.72 12.80
N TYR A 162 -3.06 -12.71 12.81
CA TYR A 162 -2.20 -11.53 12.65
C TYR A 162 -2.65 -10.65 11.48
N ASP A 163 -2.67 -9.34 11.74
CA ASP A 163 -3.05 -8.30 10.78
C ASP A 163 -1.81 -7.47 10.41
N VAL A 164 -1.02 -7.98 9.46
CA VAL A 164 0.20 -7.33 8.92
C VAL A 164 -0.12 -6.21 7.93
N ASN A 165 -1.19 -5.45 8.18
CA ASN A 165 -1.62 -4.37 7.30
C ASN A 165 -0.78 -3.10 7.55
N PRO A 166 -0.04 -2.58 6.54
CA PRO A 166 0.75 -1.35 6.68
C PRO A 166 -0.12 -0.12 7.00
N GLY A 167 -1.45 -0.20 6.79
CA GLY A 167 -2.42 0.81 7.22
C GLY A 167 -2.34 1.18 8.71
N LYS A 168 -1.78 0.29 9.54
CA LYS A 168 -1.54 0.51 10.98
C LYS A 168 -0.56 1.65 11.30
N ILE A 169 0.34 1.97 10.36
CA ILE A 169 1.33 3.04 10.48
C ILE A 169 1.28 4.02 9.30
N ARG A 170 0.13 4.07 8.61
CA ARG A 170 -0.05 4.89 7.40
C ARG A 170 0.18 6.36 7.71
N HIS A 171 -0.37 6.84 8.82
CA HIS A 171 -0.28 8.24 9.23
C HIS A 171 1.17 8.68 9.44
N GLU A 172 1.97 7.85 10.12
CA GLU A 172 3.38 8.11 10.38
C GLU A 172 4.20 8.16 9.08
N ILE A 173 3.95 7.24 8.15
CA ILE A 173 4.61 7.23 6.83
C ILE A 173 4.24 8.48 6.03
N GLU A 174 2.95 8.85 5.99
CA GLU A 174 2.48 10.05 5.31
C GLU A 174 3.16 11.30 5.86
N GLN A 175 3.27 11.44 7.18
CA GLN A 175 3.96 12.58 7.79
C GLN A 175 5.43 12.67 7.37
N ILE A 176 6.14 11.55 7.37
CA ILE A 176 7.56 11.52 6.95
C ILE A 176 7.69 12.07 5.53
N ILE A 177 6.85 11.57 4.62
CA ILE A 177 6.87 11.95 3.21
C ILE A 177 6.49 13.42 3.07
N MET A 178 5.39 13.85 3.67
CA MET A 178 4.97 15.24 3.63
C MET A 178 6.05 16.20 4.17
N ARG A 179 6.74 15.85 5.26
CA ARG A 179 7.86 16.67 5.78
C ARG A 179 9.00 16.78 4.78
N ARG A 180 9.37 15.70 4.08
CA ARG A 180 10.38 15.75 2.99
C ARG A 180 9.96 16.68 1.87
N HIS A 181 8.66 16.77 1.63
CA HIS A 181 8.03 17.63 0.62
C HIS A 181 7.66 19.04 1.12
N GLY A 182 8.27 19.47 2.24
CA GLY A 182 8.18 20.84 2.74
C GLY A 182 6.89 21.18 3.49
N TRP A 183 6.12 20.17 3.90
CA TRP A 183 5.00 20.37 4.81
C TRP A 183 5.47 20.41 6.27
N THR A 184 4.80 21.23 7.05
CA THR A 184 4.86 21.26 8.51
C THR A 184 3.52 20.80 9.07
N PHE A 185 3.43 20.60 10.39
CA PHE A 185 2.21 20.14 11.05
C PHE A 185 1.91 21.06 12.22
N ASP A 186 0.65 21.46 12.37
CA ASP A 186 0.21 22.32 13.47
C ASP A 186 -0.01 21.54 14.76
N GLU A 187 -0.54 22.21 15.79
CA GLU A 187 -0.84 21.60 17.10
C GLU A 187 -1.91 20.49 17.06
N ASN A 188 -2.73 20.45 16.00
CA ASN A 188 -3.75 19.44 15.75
C ASN A 188 -3.25 18.35 14.79
N ASP A 189 -1.96 18.37 14.43
CA ASP A 189 -1.35 17.45 13.49
C ASP A 189 -1.94 17.57 12.07
N GLU A 190 -2.48 18.75 11.74
CA GLU A 190 -2.95 19.09 10.40
C GLU A 190 -1.78 19.63 9.55
N PRO A 191 -1.66 19.19 8.29
CA PRO A 191 -0.56 19.60 7.43
C PRO A 191 -0.69 21.06 7.01
N VAL A 192 0.33 21.85 7.32
CA VAL A 192 0.45 23.27 6.96
C VAL A 192 1.69 23.48 6.11
N ARG A 193 1.55 24.22 5.02
CA ARG A 193 2.69 24.65 4.19
C ARG A 193 2.62 26.17 3.99
N LEU A 194 3.73 26.86 4.17
CA LEU A 194 3.78 28.32 4.04
C LEU A 194 3.35 28.74 2.62
N GLY A 195 2.32 29.58 2.54
CA GLY A 195 1.75 30.03 1.26
C GLY A 195 0.82 29.00 0.58
N ALA A 196 0.54 27.87 1.23
CA ALA A 196 -0.41 26.89 0.76
C ALA A 196 -1.85 27.30 1.05
N ILE A 197 -2.73 26.82 0.20
CA ILE A 197 -4.17 26.93 0.29
C ILE A 197 -4.66 25.98 1.37
N GLU A 198 -5.15 26.57 2.45
CA GLU A 198 -5.39 25.93 3.76
C GLU A 198 -6.49 24.85 3.77
N SER A 199 -7.27 24.64 2.70
CA SER A 199 -8.52 23.87 2.83
C SER A 199 -8.85 22.87 1.72
N GLY A 200 -7.85 22.44 0.96
CA GLY A 200 -8.01 21.37 -0.02
C GLY A 200 -8.72 21.80 -1.32
N ALA A 201 -9.46 20.89 -1.94
CA ALA A 201 -10.15 21.10 -3.21
C ALA A 201 -11.68 21.23 -3.07
N ALA A 202 -12.29 22.01 -3.97
CA ALA A 202 -13.73 22.11 -4.12
C ALA A 202 -14.27 20.89 -4.89
N THR A 203 -14.24 19.72 -4.26
CA THR A 203 -14.56 18.43 -4.91
C THR A 203 -15.96 18.36 -5.53
N ALA A 204 -16.94 19.14 -5.04
CA ALA A 204 -18.26 19.24 -5.66
C ALA A 204 -18.23 19.80 -7.11
N GLU A 205 -17.15 20.48 -7.51
CA GLU A 205 -16.97 20.94 -8.89
C GLU A 205 -16.60 19.80 -9.83
N SER A 206 -15.90 18.76 -9.35
CA SER A 206 -15.43 17.67 -10.21
C SER A 206 -16.59 16.85 -10.80
N THR A 207 -17.76 16.86 -10.15
CA THR A 207 -18.97 16.20 -10.65
C THR A 207 -19.57 16.89 -11.88
N ARG A 208 -19.18 18.15 -12.14
CA ARG A 208 -19.67 18.97 -13.26
C ARG A 208 -18.79 18.87 -14.51
N LEU A 209 -17.64 18.20 -14.40
CA LEU A 209 -16.69 18.03 -15.49
C LEU A 209 -17.23 17.08 -16.56
N ASP A 210 -17.11 17.48 -17.83
CA ASP A 210 -17.49 16.69 -18.99
C ASP A 210 -16.49 15.54 -19.19
N SER A 211 -17.00 14.32 -19.27
CA SER A 211 -16.14 13.13 -19.46
C SER A 211 -15.81 12.86 -20.93
N ASN A 212 -16.38 13.64 -21.87
CA ASN A 212 -16.06 13.59 -23.28
C ASN A 212 -14.88 14.50 -23.66
N ASP A 213 -14.60 15.53 -22.86
CA ASP A 213 -13.42 16.37 -23.02
C ASP A 213 -12.19 15.66 -22.40
N PRO A 214 -11.08 15.49 -23.14
CA PRO A 214 -9.92 14.75 -22.65
C PRO A 214 -9.31 15.32 -21.36
N ILE A 215 -9.17 16.66 -21.27
CA ILE A 215 -8.56 17.34 -20.12
C ILE A 215 -9.48 17.23 -18.90
N GLN A 216 -10.77 17.46 -19.09
CA GLN A 216 -11.76 17.33 -18.01
C GLN A 216 -11.91 15.87 -17.55
N LYS A 217 -11.75 14.89 -18.44
CA LYS A 217 -11.67 13.47 -18.08
C LYS A 217 -10.43 13.17 -17.23
N MET A 218 -9.26 13.70 -17.59
CA MET A 218 -8.04 13.58 -16.76
C MET A 218 -8.26 14.20 -15.38
N ALA A 219 -8.81 15.40 -15.33
CA ALA A 219 -9.13 16.09 -14.08
C ALA A 219 -10.09 15.27 -13.20
N LYS A 220 -11.16 14.73 -13.79
CA LYS A 220 -12.13 13.88 -13.08
C LYS A 220 -11.48 12.61 -12.52
N ASN A 221 -10.61 11.97 -13.29
CA ASN A 221 -9.84 10.82 -12.83
C ASN A 221 -8.91 11.17 -11.68
N PHE A 222 -8.17 12.28 -11.78
CA PHE A 222 -7.30 12.76 -10.71
C PHE A 222 -8.08 13.12 -9.45
N PHE A 223 -9.24 13.77 -9.56
CA PHE A 223 -10.05 14.12 -8.39
C PHE A 223 -10.71 12.92 -7.72
N ARG A 224 -10.82 11.76 -8.39
CA ARG A 224 -11.10 10.48 -7.71
C ARG A 224 -9.91 10.06 -6.84
N LEU A 225 -8.68 10.14 -7.36
CA LEU A 225 -7.47 9.87 -6.58
C LEU A 225 -7.35 10.81 -5.37
N TYR A 226 -7.65 12.10 -5.58
CA TYR A 226 -7.66 13.12 -4.55
C TYR A 226 -8.58 12.76 -3.38
N GLN A 227 -9.79 12.24 -3.64
CA GLN A 227 -10.74 11.90 -2.57
C GLN A 227 -10.23 10.75 -1.68
N GLU A 228 -9.39 9.89 -2.22
CA GLU A 228 -8.86 8.71 -1.54
C GLU A 228 -7.52 8.99 -0.83
N ASP A 229 -6.76 9.96 -1.33
CA ASP A 229 -5.45 10.31 -0.81
C ASP A 229 -5.17 11.82 -0.94
N VAL A 230 -5.95 12.60 -0.19
CA VAL A 230 -5.95 14.07 -0.23
C VAL A 230 -4.55 14.65 -0.03
N ARG A 231 -3.79 14.10 0.93
CA ARG A 231 -2.46 14.60 1.31
C ARG A 231 -1.46 14.45 0.17
N TYR A 232 -1.43 13.29 -0.47
CA TYR A 232 -0.55 13.07 -1.61
C TYR A 232 -1.01 13.82 -2.85
N ALA A 233 -2.32 13.88 -3.10
CA ALA A 233 -2.84 14.65 -4.23
C ALA A 233 -2.54 16.15 -4.10
N LEU A 234 -2.69 16.73 -2.91
CA LEU A 234 -2.28 18.11 -2.66
C LEU A 234 -0.78 18.28 -2.84
N THR A 235 0.04 17.41 -2.25
CA THR A 235 1.50 17.46 -2.40
C THR A 235 1.91 17.43 -3.87
N ALA A 236 1.35 16.50 -4.66
CA ALA A 236 1.62 16.37 -6.08
C ALA A 236 1.24 17.63 -6.88
N ILE A 237 0.13 18.28 -6.55
CA ILE A 237 -0.25 19.56 -7.17
C ILE A 237 0.81 20.64 -6.86
N TYR A 238 1.25 20.77 -5.60
CA TYR A 238 2.29 21.75 -5.27
C TYR A 238 3.63 21.46 -5.95
N GLU A 239 4.02 20.20 -6.06
CA GLU A 239 5.26 19.82 -6.72
C GLU A 239 5.25 20.11 -8.22
N ALA A 240 4.14 19.80 -8.89
CA ALA A 240 4.05 19.91 -10.34
C ALA A 240 3.97 21.35 -10.84
N ILE A 241 3.19 22.22 -10.17
CA ILE A 241 2.89 23.57 -10.68
C ILE A 241 3.32 24.70 -9.74
N GLY A 242 3.90 24.37 -8.57
CA GLY A 242 4.41 25.34 -7.61
C GLY A 242 3.35 26.22 -6.95
N ASN A 243 3.77 27.06 -6.01
CA ASN A 243 2.86 27.91 -5.24
C ASN A 243 2.08 28.91 -6.14
N GLU A 244 2.73 29.50 -7.14
CA GLU A 244 2.07 30.44 -8.07
C GLU A 244 1.00 29.73 -8.92
N GLY A 245 1.31 28.53 -9.44
CA GLY A 245 0.34 27.72 -10.17
C GLY A 245 -0.84 27.32 -9.30
N VAL A 246 -0.59 26.94 -8.05
CA VAL A 246 -1.65 26.64 -7.08
C VAL A 246 -2.55 27.85 -6.79
N GLN A 247 -1.99 29.05 -6.62
CA GLN A 247 -2.77 30.27 -6.45
C GLN A 247 -3.64 30.56 -7.70
N ARG A 248 -3.09 30.37 -8.90
CA ARG A 248 -3.79 30.55 -10.18
C ARG A 248 -5.04 29.67 -10.29
N ILE A 249 -4.94 28.40 -9.93
CA ILE A 249 -6.04 27.42 -10.08
C ILE A 249 -7.06 27.43 -8.94
N SER A 250 -6.99 28.40 -8.05
CA SER A 250 -7.77 28.38 -6.81
C SER A 250 -8.80 29.49 -6.73
N ALA A 251 -9.83 29.25 -5.92
CA ALA A 251 -10.95 30.18 -5.74
C ALA A 251 -11.42 30.20 -4.28
N SER A 252 -12.06 31.31 -3.89
CA SER A 252 -12.63 31.47 -2.56
C SER A 252 -14.02 30.86 -2.49
N TYR A 253 -14.22 29.95 -1.54
CA TYR A 253 -15.50 29.31 -1.23
C TYR A 253 -15.85 29.60 0.23
N GLY A 254 -16.84 30.46 0.47
CA GLY A 254 -17.25 30.80 1.84
C GLY A 254 -16.15 31.45 2.67
N GLY A 255 -15.22 32.19 2.04
CA GLY A 255 -14.09 32.82 2.71
C GLY A 255 -12.82 31.96 2.79
N THR A 256 -12.88 30.69 2.37
CA THR A 256 -11.71 29.81 2.37
C THR A 256 -11.24 29.54 0.93
N ASN A 257 -9.95 29.72 0.67
CA ASN A 257 -9.39 29.38 -0.63
C ASN A 257 -9.28 27.86 -0.78
N ARG A 258 -9.66 27.36 -1.96
CA ARG A 258 -9.57 25.94 -2.35
C ARG A 258 -9.13 25.82 -3.79
N ILE A 259 -8.50 24.69 -4.10
CA ILE A 259 -8.24 24.27 -5.48
C ILE A 259 -9.59 24.07 -6.19
N SER A 260 -9.75 24.70 -7.35
CA SER A 260 -10.98 24.64 -8.14
C SER A 260 -10.79 23.72 -9.34
N PRO A 261 -11.39 22.51 -9.35
CA PRO A 261 -11.40 21.63 -10.52
C PRO A 261 -11.80 22.35 -11.81
N LEU A 262 -12.78 23.27 -11.76
CA LEU A 262 -13.21 24.01 -12.96
C LEU A 262 -12.14 24.98 -13.46
N LYS A 263 -11.44 25.70 -12.57
CA LYS A 263 -10.33 26.58 -12.97
C LYS A 263 -9.15 25.82 -13.56
N MET A 264 -8.89 24.61 -13.08
CA MET A 264 -7.83 23.74 -13.61
C MET A 264 -8.13 23.27 -15.05
N THR A 265 -9.38 23.33 -15.51
CA THR A 265 -9.78 22.78 -16.81
C THR A 265 -10.40 23.80 -17.77
N THR A 266 -10.65 25.03 -17.33
CA THR A 266 -11.35 26.03 -18.15
C THR A 266 -10.75 27.43 -18.03
N GLY A 267 -10.83 28.20 -19.12
CA GLY A 267 -10.40 29.60 -19.17
C GLY A 267 -8.88 29.77 -19.19
N ASP A 268 -8.42 30.99 -18.90
CA ASP A 268 -7.00 31.37 -18.97
C ASP A 268 -6.13 30.75 -17.86
N THR A 269 -6.75 30.06 -16.91
CA THR A 269 -6.07 29.35 -15.81
C THR A 269 -6.03 27.84 -16.00
N ALA A 270 -6.58 27.34 -17.11
CA ALA A 270 -6.59 25.92 -17.42
C ALA A 270 -5.17 25.38 -17.46
N LEU A 271 -4.98 24.22 -16.84
CA LEU A 271 -3.72 23.51 -16.89
C LEU A 271 -3.53 22.88 -18.26
N SER A 272 -2.29 22.87 -18.75
CA SER A 272 -1.93 22.14 -19.94
C SER A 272 -1.99 20.62 -19.70
N GLU A 273 -1.96 19.84 -20.77
CA GLU A 273 -1.87 18.38 -20.67
C GLU A 273 -0.59 17.94 -19.95
N GLU A 274 0.53 18.64 -20.20
CA GLU A 274 1.81 18.40 -19.53
C GLU A 274 1.75 18.70 -18.02
N GLU A 275 1.08 19.79 -17.62
CA GLU A 275 0.89 20.11 -16.20
C GLU A 275 0.02 19.04 -15.52
N TRP A 276 -1.06 18.58 -16.16
CA TRP A 276 -1.87 17.48 -15.66
C TRP A 276 -1.09 16.18 -15.53
N GLN A 277 -0.30 15.83 -16.55
CA GLN A 277 0.53 14.63 -16.53
C GLN A 277 1.56 14.72 -15.41
N SER A 278 2.20 15.87 -15.22
CA SER A 278 3.14 16.11 -14.12
C SER A 278 2.48 15.94 -12.75
N ILE A 279 1.25 16.44 -12.55
CA ILE A 279 0.51 16.24 -11.29
C ILE A 279 0.27 14.75 -11.03
N ILE A 280 -0.17 14.01 -12.05
CA ILE A 280 -0.47 12.58 -11.93
C ILE A 280 0.82 11.79 -11.68
N ASP A 281 1.92 12.10 -12.38
CA ASP A 281 3.21 11.45 -12.18
C ASP A 281 3.76 11.72 -10.77
N SER A 282 3.73 12.98 -10.29
CA SER A 282 4.09 13.32 -8.91
C SER A 282 3.25 12.54 -7.88
N PHE A 283 1.94 12.37 -8.11
CA PHE A 283 1.10 11.58 -7.21
C PHE A 283 1.58 10.13 -7.10
N TYR A 284 1.89 9.48 -8.22
CA TYR A 284 2.36 8.09 -8.20
C TYR A 284 3.80 7.96 -7.69
N LEU A 285 4.66 8.95 -7.90
CA LEU A 285 5.98 9.00 -7.25
C LEU A 285 5.86 9.01 -5.71
N LEU A 286 4.89 9.74 -5.15
CA LEU A 286 4.61 9.69 -3.71
C LEU A 286 4.10 8.31 -3.26
N LYS A 287 3.40 7.55 -4.12
CA LYS A 287 3.01 6.15 -3.83
C LYS A 287 4.20 5.22 -3.83
N VAL A 288 5.15 5.40 -4.73
CA VAL A 288 6.44 4.70 -4.74
C VAL A 288 7.20 5.01 -3.44
N GLU A 289 7.36 6.29 -3.11
CA GLU A 289 8.04 6.72 -1.89
C GLU A 289 7.38 6.20 -0.61
N HIS A 290 6.05 6.03 -0.61
CA HIS A 290 5.33 5.41 0.51
C HIS A 290 5.82 3.98 0.79
N VAL A 291 5.92 3.16 -0.25
CA VAL A 291 6.39 1.77 -0.09
C VAL A 291 7.88 1.73 0.22
N GLU A 292 8.69 2.57 -0.40
CA GLU A 292 10.12 2.68 -0.08
C GLU A 292 10.34 3.12 1.36
N THR A 293 9.55 4.08 1.85
CA THR A 293 9.60 4.52 3.24
C THR A 293 9.24 3.36 4.16
N LEU A 294 8.17 2.60 3.89
CA LEU A 294 7.83 1.38 4.64
C LEU A 294 9.00 0.39 4.74
N VAL A 295 9.74 0.16 3.65
CA VAL A 295 10.95 -0.70 3.68
C VAL A 295 12.04 -0.06 4.54
N ASN A 296 12.30 1.23 4.34
CA ASN A 296 13.37 1.95 5.02
C ASN A 296 13.16 2.09 6.53
N LEU A 297 11.90 2.04 7.01
CA LEU A 297 11.60 1.94 8.44
C LEU A 297 12.30 0.74 9.10
N PHE A 298 12.45 -0.37 8.37
CA PHE A 298 13.13 -1.58 8.87
C PHE A 298 14.64 -1.54 8.62
N VAL A 299 15.08 -0.97 7.49
CA VAL A 299 16.51 -0.88 7.12
C VAL A 299 17.27 0.10 8.00
N GLU A 300 16.66 1.25 8.32
CA GLU A 300 17.32 2.32 9.08
C GLU A 300 16.39 2.86 10.18
N PRO A 301 15.95 2.03 11.14
CA PRO A 301 14.86 2.36 12.07
C PRO A 301 15.12 3.61 12.91
N ASP A 302 16.38 3.90 13.25
CA ASP A 302 16.75 5.07 14.04
C ASP A 302 16.43 6.40 13.34
N LYS A 303 16.33 6.41 12.01
CA LYS A 303 15.94 7.61 11.24
C LYS A 303 14.43 7.86 11.25
N TYR A 304 13.64 6.90 11.72
CA TYR A 304 12.19 6.89 11.58
C TYR A 304 11.52 6.66 12.93
N ARG A 305 11.30 7.76 13.65
CA ARG A 305 10.75 7.75 15.01
C ARG A 305 9.39 8.44 15.06
N THR A 306 8.60 8.07 16.05
CA THR A 306 7.33 8.72 16.35
C THR A 306 7.55 10.22 16.63
N PRO A 307 6.55 11.09 16.45
CA PRO A 307 6.71 12.54 16.65
C PRO A 307 7.21 12.93 18.05
N ASP A 308 6.82 12.16 19.07
CA ASP A 308 7.26 12.32 20.47
C ASP A 308 8.64 11.70 20.76
N ASN A 309 9.26 11.08 19.74
CA ASN A 309 10.56 10.41 19.78
C ASN A 309 10.65 9.23 20.78
N THR A 310 9.52 8.67 21.22
CA THR A 310 9.48 7.61 22.24
C THR A 310 9.88 6.25 21.70
N GLN A 311 9.56 5.93 20.44
CA GLN A 311 9.91 4.67 19.79
C GLN A 311 10.17 4.83 18.29
N THR A 312 10.71 3.78 17.66
CA THR A 312 10.80 3.74 16.19
C THR A 312 9.43 3.37 15.61
N ILE A 313 9.11 3.86 14.42
CA ILE A 313 7.83 3.52 13.75
C ILE A 313 7.80 2.02 13.40
N LYS A 314 8.96 1.41 13.17
CA LYS A 314 9.12 -0.05 13.05
C LYS A 314 8.61 -0.78 14.30
N ASP A 315 9.04 -0.36 15.48
CA ASP A 315 8.63 -1.00 16.74
C ASP A 315 7.13 -0.82 17.00
N LEU A 316 6.59 0.38 16.72
CA LEU A 316 5.16 0.65 16.76
C LEU A 316 4.38 -0.31 15.85
N PHE A 317 4.85 -0.52 14.61
CA PHE A 317 4.20 -1.45 13.69
C PHE A 317 4.23 -2.89 14.19
N ILE A 318 5.36 -3.36 14.69
CA ILE A 318 5.49 -4.72 15.25
C ILE A 318 4.54 -4.90 16.44
N GLN A 319 4.48 -3.92 17.35
CA GLN A 319 3.56 -3.93 18.48
C GLN A 319 2.10 -4.04 18.01
N GLU A 320 1.72 -3.26 17.00
CA GLU A 320 0.38 -3.28 16.42
C GLU A 320 0.01 -4.62 15.75
N VAL A 321 0.99 -5.30 15.14
CA VAL A 321 0.79 -6.63 14.55
C VAL A 321 0.65 -7.70 15.63
N GLU A 322 1.49 -7.67 16.65
CA GLU A 322 1.48 -8.65 17.75
C GLU A 322 0.29 -8.47 18.70
N ALA A 323 -0.26 -7.25 18.84
CA ALA A 323 -1.44 -7.00 19.68
C ALA A 323 -2.69 -7.80 19.25
N LYS A 324 -2.76 -8.21 17.97
CA LYS A 324 -3.82 -9.10 17.44
C LYS A 324 -3.39 -10.56 17.30
N GLY A 325 -2.15 -10.87 17.66
CA GLY A 325 -1.58 -12.21 17.59
C GLY A 325 -2.01 -13.08 18.77
N LEU A 326 -3.16 -13.73 18.65
CA LEU A 326 -3.63 -14.75 19.61
C LEU A 326 -2.65 -15.94 19.73
#